data_AF-A0A8T4LC15-F1
#
_entry.id   AF-A0A8T4LC15-F1
#
_cell.length_a   1.000
_cell.length_b   1.000
_cell.length_c   1.000
_cell.angle_alpha   90.00
_cell.angle_beta   90.00
_cell.angle_gamma   90.00
#
_symmetry.space_group_name_H-M   'P 1'
#
loop_
_entity.id
_entity.type
_entity.pdbx_description
1 polymer ?
#
loop_
_entity_poly.entity_id
_entity_poly.type
_entity_poly.pdbx_seq_one_letter_code
_entity_poly.pdbx_strand_id
1 'polypeptide(L)'
;MKKGMILLFVLLLVSFSYGLDACCERDNDGNWCQYTDEESCDSNYLSVNTACEQTSYCEVGCCYSSDSGSCYKNTPRATCQAEGGTWSDSSACDIEQCTKGCCTVGDQAFFVTEVKCKSVGSGFEEAAVNFDSTIQTEAVCLESVKNLDLGCCVTEESATFVTREECSVATTEVVTNFTALGFHESMLCSNELLSTECAKQQTTGCYNGKVYWYDSCGNRENIYSSDTRTSYNSGYALDEIDSCTISGAEDETCGNCDYPQGMICGADENNIMDIGEYTCVDLTCEETYSNDASPLSGELKKNGESWCIYDSKVGEALDTVGSRHFRHLCINGEEITEPCTDYREEICVSGELGEDVLVTLEALNLGNGDYVEAACRENRNDECSSCNDATLGISDQYSCCTNEDLRDCYWLPMEGAICEENSDCPLGYECDGEKCVDPEADVDPGVCVAQVPDGLKFWESGDDVCSIGSTTCTVTRRLGGFSKLLGGRDDPEKWKIIDESPDGCTERNWVVAQNVYCRSLGDCGAWYNFNGDVGTEGFSSTLFDETFFFDMDQLTVNDLPDWGYMQS
;
A
#
# COMPACT_ATOMS: atom_id res chain seq x y z
N MET A 1 -111.94 15.17 -30.00
CA MET A 1 -111.59 13.75 -30.15
C MET A 1 -110.48 13.43 -29.17
N LYS A 2 -110.73 12.55 -28.20
CA LYS A 2 -109.84 12.23 -27.07
C LYS A 2 -109.99 10.73 -26.72
N LYS A 3 -108.89 10.13 -26.25
CA LYS A 3 -108.70 8.80 -25.62
C LYS A 3 -108.66 7.61 -26.59
N GLY A 4 -107.77 6.63 -26.46
CA GLY A 4 -106.70 6.37 -25.48
C GLY A 4 -105.76 5.29 -26.05
N MET A 5 -104.50 5.28 -25.60
CA MET A 5 -103.45 4.40 -26.10
C MET A 5 -103.05 3.38 -25.03
N ILE A 6 -102.90 2.12 -25.46
CA ILE A 6 -102.74 0.90 -24.67
C ILE A 6 -101.30 0.80 -24.11
N LEU A 7 -101.19 0.41 -22.84
CA LEU A 7 -99.93 0.11 -22.13
C LEU A 7 -99.51 -1.35 -22.40
N LEU A 8 -98.24 -1.58 -22.77
CA LEU A 8 -97.62 -2.90 -22.91
C LEU A 8 -96.65 -3.11 -21.73
N PHE A 9 -96.83 -4.18 -20.96
CA PHE A 9 -96.00 -4.54 -19.81
C PHE A 9 -94.92 -5.54 -20.28
N VAL A 10 -93.65 -5.16 -20.19
CA VAL A 10 -92.48 -6.02 -20.48
C VAL A 10 -91.92 -6.54 -19.16
N LEU A 11 -91.88 -7.87 -19.02
CA LEU A 11 -91.40 -8.60 -17.86
C LEU A 11 -89.88 -8.82 -17.98
N LEU A 12 -89.08 -8.09 -17.20
CA LEU A 12 -87.62 -8.26 -17.11
C LEU A 12 -87.28 -9.33 -16.07
N LEU A 13 -86.67 -10.43 -16.51
CA LEU A 13 -86.03 -11.43 -15.66
C LEU A 13 -84.61 -10.94 -15.34
N VAL A 14 -84.36 -10.60 -14.07
CA VAL A 14 -83.02 -10.28 -13.56
C VAL A 14 -82.38 -11.56 -13.06
N SER A 15 -81.32 -12.00 -13.74
CA SER A 15 -80.42 -13.05 -13.24
C SER A 15 -79.49 -12.41 -12.19
N PHE A 16 -79.53 -12.87 -10.95
CA PHE A 16 -78.48 -12.59 -9.98
C PHE A 16 -77.31 -13.54 -10.28
N SER A 17 -76.21 -13.00 -10.78
CA SER A 17 -74.89 -13.65 -10.72
C SER A 17 -74.33 -13.39 -9.32
N TYR A 18 -74.18 -14.44 -8.52
CA TYR A 18 -73.37 -14.38 -7.31
C TYR A 18 -71.91 -14.45 -7.76
N GLY A 19 -71.20 -13.32 -7.76
CA GLY A 19 -69.75 -13.31 -7.89
C GLY A 19 -69.14 -14.05 -6.70
N LEU A 20 -68.17 -14.92 -6.97
CA LEU A 20 -67.33 -15.48 -5.91
C LEU A 20 -66.19 -14.50 -5.70
N ASP A 21 -66.10 -13.92 -4.50
CA ASP A 21 -64.95 -13.11 -4.12
C ASP A 21 -63.70 -14.01 -3.99
N ALA A 22 -62.55 -13.48 -4.40
CA ALA A 22 -61.26 -14.12 -4.29
C ALA A 22 -60.19 -13.11 -3.89
N CYS A 23 -59.13 -13.59 -3.25
CA CYS A 23 -57.90 -12.83 -3.18
C CYS A 23 -57.13 -12.97 -4.49
N CYS A 24 -57.00 -11.89 -5.23
CA CYS A 24 -56.14 -11.80 -6.39
C CYS A 24 -54.70 -11.46 -5.95
N GLU A 25 -53.71 -12.25 -6.37
CA GLU A 25 -52.31 -11.85 -6.28
C GLU A 25 -52.10 -10.52 -7.01
N ARG A 26 -52.70 -10.39 -8.20
CA ARG A 26 -52.81 -9.13 -8.94
C ARG A 26 -54.17 -9.02 -9.61
N ASP A 27 -54.80 -7.85 -9.54
CA ASP A 27 -56.04 -7.56 -10.26
C ASP A 27 -55.76 -7.00 -11.68
N ASN A 28 -56.82 -6.93 -12.50
CA ASN A 28 -56.74 -6.39 -13.85
C ASN A 28 -56.41 -4.89 -13.91
N ASP A 29 -56.55 -4.17 -12.79
CA ASP A 29 -56.17 -2.76 -12.64
C ASP A 29 -54.69 -2.58 -12.25
N GLY A 30 -53.99 -3.69 -12.02
CA GLY A 30 -52.57 -3.74 -11.70
C GLY A 30 -52.24 -3.61 -10.22
N ASN A 31 -53.23 -3.62 -9.32
CA ASN A 31 -53.03 -3.62 -7.88
C ASN A 31 -52.71 -5.03 -7.37
N TRP A 32 -51.86 -5.09 -6.35
CA TRP A 32 -51.45 -6.36 -5.73
C TRP A 32 -52.29 -6.67 -4.51
N CYS A 33 -52.54 -7.95 -4.27
CA CYS A 33 -53.19 -8.47 -3.06
C CYS A 33 -54.55 -7.83 -2.76
N GLN A 34 -55.42 -7.79 -3.76
CA GLN A 34 -56.77 -7.25 -3.62
C GLN A 34 -57.79 -8.37 -3.42
N TYR A 35 -58.67 -8.18 -2.43
CA TYR A 35 -59.83 -9.05 -2.23
C TYR A 35 -61.03 -8.47 -3.01
N THR A 36 -61.35 -9.09 -4.13
CA THR A 36 -62.34 -8.59 -5.10
C THR A 36 -63.02 -9.77 -5.82
N ASP A 37 -63.96 -9.49 -6.72
CA ASP A 37 -64.59 -10.51 -7.56
C ASP A 37 -63.52 -11.30 -8.35
N GLU A 38 -63.62 -12.63 -8.38
CA GLU A 38 -62.63 -13.50 -9.05
C GLU A 38 -62.43 -13.18 -10.54
N GLU A 39 -63.46 -12.66 -11.21
CA GLU A 39 -63.38 -12.19 -12.61
C GLU A 39 -62.48 -10.94 -12.78
N SER A 40 -62.23 -10.22 -11.69
CA SER A 40 -61.34 -9.04 -11.68
C SER A 40 -59.88 -9.41 -11.43
N CYS A 41 -59.57 -10.67 -11.11
CA CYS A 41 -58.20 -11.14 -10.98
C CYS A 41 -57.53 -11.30 -12.37
N ASP A 42 -56.26 -10.90 -12.48
CA ASP A 42 -55.49 -11.14 -13.70
C ASP A 42 -55.21 -12.65 -13.84
N SER A 43 -55.66 -13.24 -14.94
CA SER A 43 -55.52 -14.66 -15.25
C SER A 43 -54.07 -15.19 -15.28
N ASN A 44 -53.07 -14.30 -15.34
CA ASN A 44 -51.65 -14.68 -15.32
C ASN A 44 -51.09 -14.85 -13.90
N TYR A 45 -51.85 -14.49 -12.86
CA TYR A 45 -51.42 -14.52 -11.46
C TYR A 45 -52.33 -15.44 -10.62
N LEU A 46 -51.93 -15.72 -9.39
CA LEU A 46 -52.66 -16.60 -8.50
C LEU A 46 -53.94 -15.95 -7.96
N SER A 47 -55.00 -16.73 -7.83
CA SER A 47 -56.23 -16.34 -7.12
C SER A 47 -56.83 -17.52 -6.35
N VAL A 48 -57.41 -17.22 -5.18
CA VAL A 48 -58.07 -18.21 -4.31
C VAL A 48 -59.24 -17.54 -3.59
N ASN A 49 -60.37 -18.24 -3.45
CA ASN A 49 -61.57 -17.78 -2.72
C ASN A 49 -61.37 -17.81 -1.19
N THR A 50 -60.40 -17.05 -0.69
CA THR A 50 -60.13 -16.82 0.73
C THR A 50 -59.59 -15.41 0.97
N ALA A 51 -59.49 -14.96 2.22
CA ALA A 51 -58.90 -13.67 2.57
C ALA A 51 -57.41 -13.61 2.18
N CYS A 52 -56.95 -12.46 1.68
CA CYS A 52 -55.60 -12.33 1.16
C CYS A 52 -54.48 -12.66 2.14
N GLU A 53 -54.66 -12.30 3.41
CA GLU A 53 -53.68 -12.60 4.46
C GLU A 53 -53.50 -14.11 4.72
N GLN A 54 -54.43 -14.94 4.26
CA GLN A 54 -54.39 -16.40 4.42
C GLN A 54 -53.73 -17.11 3.22
N THR A 55 -53.31 -16.38 2.19
CA THR A 55 -52.65 -16.95 1.02
C THR A 55 -51.14 -16.81 1.13
N SER A 56 -50.38 -17.78 0.62
CA SER A 56 -48.91 -17.74 0.67
C SER A 56 -48.30 -16.65 -0.20
N TYR A 57 -49.07 -16.04 -1.11
CA TYR A 57 -48.60 -14.98 -2.01
C TYR A 57 -48.98 -13.58 -1.51
N CYS A 58 -49.96 -13.45 -0.62
CA CYS A 58 -50.37 -12.17 -0.02
C CYS A 58 -50.28 -12.17 1.51
N GLU A 59 -49.59 -13.14 2.08
CA GLU A 59 -49.18 -13.11 3.48
C GLU A 59 -48.44 -11.80 3.80
N VAL A 60 -48.77 -11.25 4.95
CA VAL A 60 -48.29 -9.95 5.40
C VAL A 60 -47.03 -10.16 6.24
N GLY A 61 -45.95 -9.49 5.86
CA GLY A 61 -44.63 -9.65 6.46
C GLY A 61 -43.82 -8.37 6.41
N CYS A 62 -42.50 -8.50 6.50
CA CYS A 62 -41.57 -7.40 6.29
C CYS A 62 -41.09 -7.39 4.85
N CYS A 63 -41.19 -6.25 4.18
CA CYS A 63 -40.48 -6.01 2.94
C CYS A 63 -39.22 -5.18 3.21
N TYR A 64 -38.05 -5.64 2.77
CA TYR A 64 -36.82 -4.89 2.93
C TYR A 64 -36.00 -4.87 1.64
N SER A 65 -35.28 -3.76 1.43
CA SER A 65 -34.43 -3.56 0.27
C SER A 65 -32.97 -3.66 0.69
N SER A 66 -32.25 -4.66 0.14
CA SER A 66 -30.83 -4.86 0.38
C SER A 66 -29.95 -3.74 -0.17
N ASP A 67 -30.46 -2.95 -1.12
CA ASP A 67 -29.71 -1.87 -1.77
C ASP A 67 -29.95 -0.52 -1.08
N SER A 68 -31.19 -0.22 -0.70
CA SER A 68 -31.54 1.07 -0.09
C SER A 68 -31.55 1.04 1.44
N GLY A 69 -31.55 -0.14 2.06
CA GLY A 69 -31.68 -0.33 3.51
C GLY A 69 -33.06 0.01 4.07
N SER A 70 -34.07 0.21 3.21
CA SER A 70 -35.43 0.57 3.62
C SER A 70 -36.22 -0.67 4.03
N CYS A 71 -37.00 -0.56 5.11
CA CYS A 71 -37.85 -1.64 5.63
C CYS A 71 -39.30 -1.17 5.81
N TYR A 72 -40.23 -1.97 5.31
CA TYR A 72 -41.66 -1.72 5.33
C TYR A 72 -42.37 -2.84 6.09
N LYS A 73 -43.00 -2.47 7.20
CA LYS A 73 -43.79 -3.38 8.04
C LYS A 73 -45.15 -3.64 7.42
N ASN A 74 -45.72 -4.80 7.72
CA ASN A 74 -47.05 -5.21 7.25
C ASN A 74 -47.23 -5.12 5.73
N THR A 75 -46.21 -5.50 4.96
CA THR A 75 -46.25 -5.47 3.50
C THR A 75 -46.62 -6.87 2.97
N PRO A 76 -47.65 -6.98 2.10
CA PRO A 76 -47.96 -8.24 1.42
C PRO A 76 -46.79 -8.71 0.55
N ARG A 77 -46.55 -10.02 0.54
CA ARG A 77 -45.42 -10.62 -0.18
C ARG A 77 -45.37 -10.27 -1.67
N ALA A 78 -46.48 -10.41 -2.40
CA ALA A 78 -46.51 -10.08 -3.83
C ALA A 78 -46.24 -8.58 -4.09
N THR A 79 -46.74 -7.68 -3.23
CA THR A 79 -46.44 -6.24 -3.31
C THR A 79 -44.94 -5.98 -3.14
N CYS A 80 -44.32 -6.60 -2.14
CA CYS A 80 -42.88 -6.44 -1.89
C CYS A 80 -42.03 -6.88 -3.08
N GLN A 81 -42.32 -8.07 -3.62
CA GLN A 81 -41.56 -8.65 -4.71
C GLN A 81 -41.77 -7.89 -6.03
N ALA A 82 -42.96 -7.33 -6.25
CA ALA A 82 -43.24 -6.50 -7.41
C ALA A 82 -42.42 -5.20 -7.43
N GLU A 83 -42.08 -4.66 -6.26
CA GLU A 83 -41.21 -3.48 -6.11
C GLU A 83 -39.71 -3.83 -6.05
N GLY A 84 -39.35 -5.11 -6.26
CA GLY A 84 -37.97 -5.58 -6.21
C GLY A 84 -37.40 -5.74 -4.79
N GLY A 85 -38.25 -5.71 -3.76
CA GLY A 85 -37.87 -5.94 -2.37
C GLY A 85 -37.76 -7.43 -2.02
N THR A 86 -37.01 -7.72 -0.95
CA THR A 86 -36.93 -9.05 -0.34
C THR A 86 -37.95 -9.14 0.79
N TRP A 87 -38.67 -10.26 0.87
CA TRP A 87 -39.76 -10.44 1.84
C TRP A 87 -39.40 -11.45 2.93
N SER A 88 -39.80 -11.17 4.17
CA SER A 88 -39.69 -12.04 5.35
C SER A 88 -41.05 -12.15 6.05
N ASP A 89 -41.31 -13.29 6.69
CA ASP A 89 -42.53 -13.59 7.45
C ASP A 89 -42.68 -12.81 8.77
N SER A 90 -41.67 -12.04 9.17
CA SER A 90 -41.74 -11.16 10.33
C SER A 90 -42.51 -9.87 10.04
N SER A 91 -43.83 -9.84 10.26
CA SER A 91 -44.68 -8.65 10.03
C SER A 91 -44.25 -7.38 10.78
N ALA A 92 -43.57 -7.53 11.92
CA ALA A 92 -43.00 -6.43 12.70
C ALA A 92 -41.65 -5.91 12.18
N CYS A 93 -41.06 -6.55 11.15
CA CYS A 93 -39.68 -6.35 10.70
C CYS A 93 -38.62 -6.56 11.80
N ASP A 94 -38.84 -7.50 12.72
CA ASP A 94 -37.86 -7.93 13.73
C ASP A 94 -36.79 -8.86 13.10
N ILE A 95 -36.08 -8.33 12.10
CA ILE A 95 -35.00 -8.99 11.37
C ILE A 95 -33.74 -8.13 11.46
N GLU A 96 -32.56 -8.76 11.43
CA GLU A 96 -31.27 -8.07 11.58
C GLU A 96 -31.09 -6.94 10.56
N GLN A 97 -31.50 -7.15 9.31
CA GLN A 97 -31.42 -6.19 8.21
C GLN A 97 -32.23 -4.91 8.44
N CYS A 98 -33.21 -4.95 9.35
CA CYS A 98 -34.09 -3.82 9.68
C CYS A 98 -33.83 -3.24 11.07
N THR A 99 -32.81 -3.75 11.77
CA THR A 99 -32.37 -3.18 13.04
C THR A 99 -31.74 -1.81 12.79
N LYS A 100 -32.25 -0.80 13.50
CA LYS A 100 -31.71 0.56 13.41
C LYS A 100 -30.61 0.76 14.46
N GLY A 101 -29.62 1.55 14.09
CA GLY A 101 -28.55 2.02 14.95
C GLY A 101 -28.25 3.49 14.64
N CYS A 102 -27.25 4.04 15.31
CA CYS A 102 -26.82 5.40 15.04
C CYS A 102 -25.78 5.44 13.92
N CYS A 103 -26.10 6.13 12.84
CA CYS A 103 -25.17 6.41 11.75
C CYS A 103 -24.58 7.81 11.93
N THR A 104 -23.28 7.93 12.12
CA THR A 104 -22.59 9.22 12.19
C THR A 104 -21.78 9.46 10.93
N VAL A 105 -21.93 10.65 10.34
CA VAL A 105 -21.20 11.12 9.16
C VAL A 105 -20.69 12.52 9.48
N GLY A 106 -19.40 12.65 9.76
CA GLY A 106 -18.84 13.90 10.30
C GLY A 106 -19.47 14.28 11.64
N ASP A 107 -20.05 15.48 11.71
CA ASP A 107 -20.76 16.05 12.85
C ASP A 107 -22.27 15.73 12.88
N GLN A 108 -22.77 14.95 11.91
CA GLN A 108 -24.19 14.63 11.77
C GLN A 108 -24.49 13.20 12.19
N ALA A 109 -25.66 12.98 12.80
CA ALA A 109 -26.16 11.67 13.17
C ALA A 109 -27.56 11.39 12.61
N PHE A 110 -27.78 10.15 12.17
CA PHE A 110 -29.05 9.66 11.64
C PHE A 110 -29.39 8.29 12.24
N PHE A 111 -30.63 8.10 12.70
CA PHE A 111 -31.08 6.81 13.23
C PHE A 111 -31.70 5.92 12.15
N VAL A 112 -30.84 5.16 11.48
CA VAL A 112 -31.15 4.38 10.26
C VAL A 112 -30.62 2.94 10.35
N THR A 113 -30.86 2.12 9.33
CA THR A 113 -30.28 0.78 9.23
C THR A 113 -28.81 0.86 8.76
N GLU A 114 -28.02 -0.18 9.02
CA GLU A 114 -26.61 -0.23 8.61
C GLU A 114 -26.43 -0.07 7.09
N VAL A 115 -27.28 -0.74 6.30
CA VAL A 115 -27.27 -0.64 4.83
C VAL A 115 -27.55 0.79 4.38
N LYS A 116 -28.52 1.47 5.01
CA LYS A 116 -28.81 2.86 4.71
C LYS A 116 -27.64 3.79 5.10
N CYS A 117 -26.99 3.52 6.24
CA CYS A 117 -25.82 4.26 6.67
C CYS A 117 -24.67 4.16 5.66
N LYS A 118 -24.34 2.93 5.22
CA LYS A 118 -23.32 2.67 4.20
C LYS A 118 -23.65 3.32 2.85
N SER A 119 -24.92 3.28 2.43
CA SER A 119 -25.38 3.92 1.19
C SER A 119 -25.26 5.45 1.23
N VAL A 120 -25.47 6.08 2.38
CA VAL A 120 -25.26 7.53 2.53
C VAL A 120 -23.76 7.84 2.56
N GLY A 121 -22.98 7.02 3.27
CA GLY A 121 -21.53 7.21 3.38
C GLY A 121 -20.78 7.12 2.06
N SER A 122 -21.20 6.24 1.15
CA SER A 122 -20.59 6.16 -0.20
C SER A 122 -20.73 7.43 -1.05
N GLY A 123 -21.52 8.41 -0.62
CA GLY A 123 -21.65 9.71 -1.29
C GLY A 123 -20.68 10.78 -0.81
N PHE A 124 -19.87 10.51 0.21
CA PHE A 124 -18.91 11.45 0.80
C PHE A 124 -17.50 10.84 0.74
N GLU A 125 -16.67 11.28 -0.21
CA GLU A 125 -15.32 10.71 -0.47
C GLU A 125 -14.32 10.93 0.69
N GLU A 126 -14.60 11.87 1.62
CA GLU A 126 -13.68 12.28 2.70
C GLU A 126 -14.25 12.11 4.12
N ALA A 127 -15.53 11.77 4.28
CA ALA A 127 -16.16 11.69 5.61
C ALA A 127 -16.12 10.25 6.16
N ALA A 128 -15.50 10.06 7.32
CA ALA A 128 -15.55 8.79 8.04
C ALA A 128 -17.01 8.48 8.46
N VAL A 129 -17.56 7.39 7.94
CA VAL A 129 -18.93 6.92 8.25
C VAL A 129 -18.84 5.82 9.28
N ASN A 130 -19.53 6.00 10.40
CA ASN A 130 -19.57 5.03 11.49
C ASN A 130 -21.02 4.64 11.82
N PHE A 131 -21.24 3.36 12.14
CA PHE A 131 -22.54 2.83 12.50
C PHE A 131 -22.46 2.12 13.87
N ASP A 132 -23.09 2.72 14.88
CA ASP A 132 -23.20 2.16 16.22
C ASP A 132 -24.56 1.48 16.41
N SER A 133 -24.54 0.15 16.38
CA SER A 133 -25.73 -0.69 16.62
C SER A 133 -26.14 -0.78 18.09
N THR A 134 -25.32 -0.28 19.03
CA THR A 134 -25.65 -0.29 20.46
C THR A 134 -26.63 0.81 20.85
N ILE A 135 -26.70 1.89 20.07
CA ILE A 135 -27.65 2.99 20.26
C ILE A 135 -29.01 2.60 19.68
N GLN A 136 -30.00 2.43 20.56
CA GLN A 136 -31.32 1.87 20.20
C GLN A 136 -32.42 2.93 20.03
N THR A 137 -32.10 4.22 20.18
CA THR A 137 -33.09 5.30 20.04
C THR A 137 -32.54 6.48 19.28
N GLU A 138 -33.40 7.13 18.50
CA GLU A 138 -33.06 8.33 17.75
C GLU A 138 -32.64 9.49 18.65
N ALA A 139 -33.24 9.64 19.83
CA ALA A 139 -32.87 10.68 20.78
C ALA A 139 -31.41 10.56 21.25
N VAL A 140 -30.99 9.36 21.66
CA VAL A 140 -29.61 9.09 22.09
C VAL A 140 -28.63 9.23 20.91
N CYS A 141 -29.04 8.85 19.70
CA CYS A 141 -28.21 9.01 18.50
C CYS A 141 -27.98 10.48 18.13
N LEU A 142 -29.02 11.32 18.25
CA LEU A 142 -28.88 12.76 18.01
C LEU A 142 -28.11 13.45 19.14
N GLU A 143 -28.16 12.91 20.35
CA GLU A 143 -27.42 13.42 21.51
C GLU A 143 -25.93 13.06 21.46
N SER A 144 -25.56 11.91 20.87
CA SER A 144 -24.16 11.48 20.80
C SER A 144 -23.27 12.41 19.98
N VAL A 145 -23.81 13.10 18.97
CA VAL A 145 -23.06 14.13 18.21
C VAL A 145 -23.07 15.49 18.90
N LYS A 146 -24.16 15.86 19.57
CA LYS A 146 -24.23 17.11 20.37
C LYS A 146 -23.32 17.11 21.58
N ASN A 147 -23.00 15.93 22.10
CA ASN A 147 -22.05 15.77 23.19
C ASN A 147 -20.62 16.14 22.77
N LEU A 148 -20.32 16.07 21.47
CA LEU A 148 -19.03 16.45 20.89
C LEU A 148 -18.91 17.96 20.60
N ASP A 149 -20.02 18.71 20.69
CA ASP A 149 -20.00 20.16 20.50
C ASP A 149 -18.97 20.79 21.44
N LEU A 150 -18.08 21.61 20.90
CA LEU A 150 -17.10 22.38 21.66
C LEU A 150 -17.67 23.73 22.06
N GLY A 151 -17.31 24.19 23.26
CA GLY A 151 -17.76 25.47 23.76
C GLY A 151 -17.17 25.79 25.13
N CYS A 152 -17.50 26.97 25.64
CA CYS A 152 -17.08 27.35 26.97
C CYS A 152 -18.06 26.80 28.02
N CYS A 153 -17.54 25.98 28.94
CA CYS A 153 -18.23 25.60 30.16
C CYS A 153 -17.93 26.61 31.26
N VAL A 154 -18.93 27.42 31.64
CA VAL A 154 -18.79 28.46 32.66
C VAL A 154 -19.40 27.99 33.97
N THR A 155 -18.61 27.97 35.03
CA THR A 155 -19.01 27.69 36.42
C THR A 155 -18.87 28.94 37.28
N GLU A 156 -19.24 28.86 38.57
CA GLU A 156 -19.04 29.97 39.50
C GLU A 156 -17.55 30.26 39.77
N GLU A 157 -16.66 29.30 39.53
CA GLU A 157 -15.24 29.37 39.91
C GLU A 157 -14.29 29.39 38.70
N SER A 158 -14.73 28.92 37.53
CA SER A 158 -13.88 28.78 36.35
C SER A 158 -14.66 28.79 35.03
N ALA A 159 -13.95 29.11 33.94
CA ALA A 159 -14.42 28.96 32.57
C ALA A 159 -13.44 28.06 31.81
N THR A 160 -13.92 26.92 31.30
CA THR A 160 -13.09 25.93 30.61
C THR A 160 -13.63 25.60 29.21
N PHE A 161 -12.77 25.62 28.18
CA PHE A 161 -13.18 25.27 26.82
C PHE A 161 -13.11 23.75 26.62
N VAL A 162 -14.28 23.11 26.56
CA VAL A 162 -14.43 21.64 26.61
C VAL A 162 -15.60 21.20 25.73
N THR A 163 -15.78 19.89 25.59
CA THR A 163 -16.99 19.33 24.95
C THR A 163 -18.22 19.50 25.87
N ARG A 164 -19.42 19.43 25.28
CA ARG A 164 -20.67 19.49 26.04
C ARG A 164 -20.76 18.37 27.09
N GLU A 165 -20.29 17.16 26.77
CA GLU A 165 -20.29 16.01 27.68
C GLU A 165 -19.43 16.24 28.93
N GLU A 166 -18.29 16.92 28.76
CA GLU A 166 -17.37 17.23 29.85
C GLU A 166 -17.91 18.35 30.76
N CYS A 167 -18.87 19.16 30.28
CA CYS A 167 -19.46 20.24 31.05
C CYS A 167 -20.53 19.74 32.03
N SER A 168 -20.16 19.58 33.29
CA SER A 168 -21.02 19.03 34.35
C SER A 168 -22.16 19.96 34.84
N VAL A 169 -22.43 21.07 34.15
CA VAL A 169 -23.42 22.08 34.56
C VAL A 169 -24.73 21.87 33.79
N ALA A 170 -25.76 21.40 34.50
CA ALA A 170 -27.01 20.91 33.89
C ALA A 170 -27.90 21.98 33.24
N THR A 171 -27.72 23.27 33.53
CA THR A 171 -28.59 24.34 33.03
C THR A 171 -27.86 25.67 32.87
N THR A 172 -28.10 26.33 31.73
CA THR A 172 -27.65 27.70 31.49
C THR A 172 -28.49 28.66 32.33
N GLU A 173 -27.91 29.23 33.39
CA GLU A 173 -28.59 30.24 34.23
C GLU A 173 -27.99 31.62 34.00
N VAL A 174 -28.85 32.59 33.66
CA VAL A 174 -28.48 34.01 33.64
C VAL A 174 -28.62 34.54 35.06
N VAL A 175 -27.52 34.60 35.80
CA VAL A 175 -27.51 35.17 37.14
C VAL A 175 -27.55 36.70 37.01
N THR A 176 -28.14 37.38 38.01
CA THR A 176 -28.46 38.82 38.03
C THR A 176 -27.27 39.79 37.87
N ASN A 177 -26.06 39.28 37.59
CA ASN A 177 -24.81 40.02 37.41
C ASN A 177 -24.14 39.81 36.02
N PHE A 178 -24.89 39.42 34.99
CA PHE A 178 -24.42 39.23 33.59
C PHE A 178 -23.50 38.02 33.32
N THR A 179 -23.14 37.23 34.33
CA THR A 179 -22.44 35.95 34.10
C THR A 179 -23.43 34.89 33.65
N ALA A 180 -23.16 34.29 32.50
CA ALA A 180 -23.96 33.19 31.96
C ALA A 180 -23.33 31.86 32.39
N LEU A 181 -23.88 31.22 33.43
CA LEU A 181 -23.42 29.89 33.86
C LEU A 181 -23.87 28.83 32.84
N GLY A 182 -23.14 27.72 32.74
CA GLY A 182 -23.48 26.58 31.87
C GLY A 182 -22.57 26.44 30.64
N PHE A 183 -22.94 25.50 29.76
CA PHE A 183 -22.25 25.27 28.49
C PHE A 183 -22.71 26.26 27.42
N HIS A 184 -21.76 26.91 26.76
CA HIS A 184 -21.97 27.87 25.67
C HIS A 184 -21.31 27.36 24.40
N GLU A 185 -22.12 26.68 23.59
CA GLU A 185 -21.75 26.10 22.31
C GLU A 185 -21.06 27.12 21.40
N SER A 186 -19.94 26.72 20.80
CA SER A 186 -19.13 27.51 19.88
C SER A 186 -18.63 28.84 20.45
N MET A 187 -18.72 29.11 21.75
CA MET A 187 -18.17 30.34 22.34
C MET A 187 -16.81 30.05 22.99
N LEU A 188 -15.82 30.91 22.70
CA LEU A 188 -14.54 30.93 23.40
C LEU A 188 -14.75 31.42 24.84
N CYS A 189 -13.94 30.91 25.78
CA CYS A 189 -14.10 31.30 27.18
C CYS A 189 -13.72 32.75 27.47
N SER A 190 -12.96 33.39 26.59
CA SER A 190 -12.64 34.81 26.65
C SER A 190 -13.73 35.72 26.04
N ASN A 191 -14.85 35.16 25.57
CA ASN A 191 -15.93 35.92 24.96
C ASN A 191 -16.56 36.90 25.98
N GLU A 192 -16.57 38.18 25.62
CA GLU A 192 -17.07 39.28 26.48
C GLU A 192 -18.53 39.09 26.91
N LEU A 193 -19.34 38.34 26.15
CA LEU A 193 -20.73 38.03 26.49
C LEU A 193 -20.87 37.09 27.68
N LEU A 194 -19.85 36.28 27.97
CA LEU A 194 -19.84 35.34 29.09
C LEU A 194 -19.48 36.03 30.42
N SER A 195 -18.88 37.23 30.35
CA SER A 195 -18.41 37.99 31.50
C SER A 195 -17.48 37.18 32.42
N THR A 196 -16.58 36.39 31.82
CA THR A 196 -15.53 35.63 32.51
C THR A 196 -14.32 36.54 32.80
N GLU A 197 -13.38 36.03 33.60
CA GLU A 197 -12.10 36.71 33.86
C GLU A 197 -11.02 36.43 32.80
N CYS A 198 -11.33 35.61 31.79
CA CYS A 198 -10.37 35.16 30.80
C CYS A 198 -10.14 36.23 29.73
N ALA A 199 -8.90 36.68 29.56
CA ALA A 199 -8.49 37.58 28.49
C ALA A 199 -8.06 36.76 27.27
N LYS A 200 -8.57 37.12 26.10
CA LYS A 200 -8.29 36.44 24.81
C LYS A 200 -6.82 36.49 24.40
N GLN A 201 -6.38 35.48 23.62
CA GLN A 201 -5.14 35.48 22.82
C GLN A 201 -3.88 35.94 23.58
N GLN A 202 -3.58 35.32 24.71
CA GLN A 202 -2.42 35.68 25.54
C GLN A 202 -1.13 34.94 25.13
N THR A 203 -1.25 33.66 24.81
CA THR A 203 -0.11 32.80 24.44
C THR A 203 -0.49 31.93 23.26
N THR A 204 0.50 31.33 22.61
CA THR A 204 0.27 30.29 21.59
C THR A 204 0.73 28.93 22.11
N GLY A 205 0.20 27.86 21.54
CA GLY A 205 0.61 26.51 21.88
C GLY A 205 0.13 25.48 20.85
N CYS A 206 0.71 24.29 20.90
CA CYS A 206 0.35 23.20 20.00
C CYS A 206 -0.86 22.42 20.49
N TYR A 207 -1.78 22.12 19.59
CA TYR A 207 -2.84 21.14 19.80
C TYR A 207 -3.15 20.44 18.47
N ASN A 208 -3.20 19.11 18.48
CA ASN A 208 -3.42 18.29 17.27
C ASN A 208 -2.53 18.68 16.08
N GLY A 209 -1.26 18.97 16.35
CA GLY A 209 -0.29 19.33 15.31
C GLY A 209 -0.46 20.73 14.72
N LYS A 210 -1.35 21.57 15.24
CA LYS A 210 -1.57 22.96 14.79
C LYS A 210 -1.28 23.96 15.90
N VAL A 211 -1.00 25.22 15.53
CA VAL A 211 -0.75 26.31 16.47
C VAL A 211 -2.06 26.99 16.81
N TYR A 212 -2.42 27.01 18.09
CA TYR A 212 -3.63 27.67 18.60
C TYR A 212 -3.28 28.86 19.48
N TRP A 213 -4.18 29.83 19.54
CA TRP A 213 -4.22 30.81 20.61
C TRP A 213 -4.68 30.18 21.92
N TYR A 214 -4.20 30.72 23.02
CA TYR A 214 -4.62 30.38 24.38
C TYR A 214 -4.95 31.65 25.16
N ASP A 215 -6.08 31.63 25.87
CA ASP A 215 -6.51 32.73 26.72
C ASP A 215 -5.71 32.81 28.04
N SER A 216 -5.97 33.83 28.86
CA SER A 216 -5.28 34.01 30.15
C SER A 216 -5.59 32.94 31.20
N CYS A 217 -6.64 32.16 30.97
CA CYS A 217 -7.04 31.03 31.81
C CYS A 217 -6.42 29.70 31.33
N GLY A 218 -5.68 29.72 30.21
CA GLY A 218 -5.08 28.54 29.60
C GLY A 218 -6.05 27.74 28.73
N ASN A 219 -7.20 28.30 28.35
CA ASN A 219 -8.11 27.65 27.42
C ASN A 219 -7.61 27.82 25.99
N ARG A 220 -7.66 26.73 25.23
CA ARG A 220 -7.45 26.78 23.78
C ARG A 220 -8.55 27.62 23.13
N GLU A 221 -8.14 28.50 22.22
CA GLU A 221 -9.02 29.30 21.37
C GLU A 221 -8.98 28.76 19.93
N ASN A 222 -8.99 29.63 18.92
CA ASN A 222 -8.89 29.22 17.51
C ASN A 222 -7.43 29.14 17.05
N ILE A 223 -7.25 28.56 15.87
CA ILE A 223 -5.95 28.47 15.20
C ILE A 223 -5.33 29.88 15.08
N TYR A 224 -4.03 29.95 15.32
CA TYR A 224 -3.27 31.19 15.24
C TYR A 224 -3.39 31.81 13.85
N SER A 225 -3.59 33.12 13.82
CA SER A 225 -3.39 33.96 12.65
C SER A 225 -2.81 35.30 13.10
N SER A 226 -1.89 35.86 12.32
CA SER A 226 -1.32 37.19 12.59
C SER A 226 -2.40 38.28 12.63
N ASP A 227 -3.49 38.11 11.88
CA ASP A 227 -4.72 38.88 12.12
C ASP A 227 -5.48 38.29 13.32
N THR A 228 -5.12 38.77 14.51
CA THR A 228 -5.77 38.44 15.79
C THR A 228 -7.28 38.61 15.76
N ARG A 229 -7.82 39.55 14.96
CA ARG A 229 -9.27 39.76 14.84
C ARG A 229 -9.96 38.60 14.13
N THR A 230 -9.32 38.08 13.09
CA THR A 230 -9.83 36.96 12.31
C THR A 230 -9.82 35.69 13.15
N SER A 231 -8.67 35.36 13.75
CA SER A 231 -8.56 34.19 14.63
C SER A 231 -9.43 34.30 15.89
N TYR A 232 -9.64 35.48 16.49
CA TYR A 232 -10.58 35.60 17.61
C TYR A 232 -12.05 35.39 17.21
N ASN A 233 -12.40 35.65 15.95
CA ASN A 233 -13.74 35.46 15.39
C ASN A 233 -14.89 35.97 16.28
N SER A 234 -14.75 37.20 16.79
CA SER A 234 -15.72 37.81 17.72
C SER A 234 -16.04 36.97 18.97
N GLY A 235 -15.11 36.11 19.41
CA GLY A 235 -15.25 35.24 20.58
C GLY A 235 -15.95 33.91 20.29
N TYR A 236 -16.01 33.47 19.03
CA TYR A 236 -16.61 32.20 18.62
C TYR A 236 -15.56 31.24 18.07
N ALA A 237 -15.77 29.95 18.29
CA ALA A 237 -14.98 28.89 17.71
C ALA A 237 -15.06 28.95 16.17
N LEU A 238 -13.93 28.72 15.52
CA LEU A 238 -13.82 28.56 14.07
C LEU A 238 -13.54 27.10 13.73
N ASP A 239 -14.11 26.64 12.62
CA ASP A 239 -13.69 25.40 12.00
C ASP A 239 -12.28 25.57 11.40
N GLU A 240 -11.54 24.47 11.30
CA GLU A 240 -10.16 24.51 10.83
C GLU A 240 -10.04 25.06 9.39
N ILE A 241 -11.01 24.72 8.54
CA ILE A 241 -11.08 25.19 7.14
C ILE A 241 -11.32 26.70 7.01
N ASP A 242 -11.97 27.31 8.00
CA ASP A 242 -12.32 28.73 8.01
C ASP A 242 -11.29 29.59 8.74
N SER A 243 -10.22 28.99 9.26
CA SER A 243 -9.21 29.68 10.07
C SER A 243 -8.24 30.51 9.20
N CYS A 244 -7.18 29.89 8.70
CA CYS A 244 -6.21 30.54 7.82
C CYS A 244 -5.63 29.53 6.83
N THR A 245 -5.12 30.03 5.71
CA THR A 245 -4.44 29.23 4.69
C THR A 245 -2.94 29.38 4.87
N ILE A 246 -2.26 28.26 5.12
CA ILE A 246 -0.81 28.25 5.27
C ILE A 246 -0.12 28.32 3.91
N SER A 247 0.97 29.07 3.82
CA SER A 247 1.78 29.24 2.60
C SER A 247 3.00 28.31 2.54
N GLY A 248 3.43 27.76 3.67
CA GLY A 248 4.54 26.82 3.81
C GLY A 248 4.92 26.62 5.28
N ALA A 249 5.97 25.84 5.52
CA ALA A 249 6.56 25.77 6.84
C ALA A 249 7.04 27.16 7.29
N GLU A 250 7.04 27.39 8.59
CA GLU A 250 7.47 28.64 9.22
C GLU A 250 6.67 29.87 8.73
N ASP A 251 5.38 29.70 8.45
CA ASP A 251 4.50 30.81 8.09
C ASP A 251 4.19 31.72 9.29
N GLU A 252 4.73 32.94 9.29
CA GLU A 252 4.53 33.96 10.33
C GLU A 252 3.04 34.35 10.53
N THR A 253 2.19 34.06 9.54
CA THR A 253 0.80 34.54 9.48
C THR A 253 -0.26 33.50 9.82
N CYS A 254 0.08 32.20 9.82
CA CYS A 254 -0.91 31.13 9.92
C CYS A 254 -0.41 29.93 10.72
N GLY A 255 -1.22 29.51 11.70
CA GLY A 255 -0.95 28.35 12.57
C GLY A 255 -1.59 27.04 12.09
N ASN A 256 -2.22 27.04 10.91
CA ASN A 256 -2.98 25.90 10.39
C ASN A 256 -2.05 24.87 9.73
N CYS A 257 -1.16 24.27 10.51
CA CYS A 257 -0.18 23.31 10.00
C CYS A 257 -0.87 22.12 9.34
N ASP A 258 -0.27 21.64 8.25
CA ASP A 258 -0.78 20.54 7.44
C ASP A 258 0.24 19.40 7.42
N TYR A 259 -0.06 18.35 8.18
CA TYR A 259 0.82 17.19 8.36
C TYR A 259 1.06 16.40 7.06
N PRO A 260 0.03 16.11 6.23
CA PRO A 260 0.21 15.61 4.87
C PRO A 260 1.17 16.42 3.99
N GLN A 261 1.27 17.74 4.20
CA GLN A 261 2.20 18.61 3.48
C GLN A 261 3.56 18.73 4.18
N GLY A 262 3.83 17.90 5.20
CA GLY A 262 5.12 17.87 5.90
C GLY A 262 5.27 18.95 6.97
N MET A 263 4.18 19.44 7.56
CA MET A 263 4.25 20.49 8.60
C MET A 263 3.56 20.07 9.89
N ILE A 264 4.17 20.36 11.04
CA ILE A 264 3.53 20.17 12.35
C ILE A 264 3.84 21.35 13.27
N CYS A 265 2.98 21.59 14.26
CA CYS A 265 3.27 22.58 15.28
C CYS A 265 4.50 22.19 16.10
N GLY A 266 5.46 23.11 16.20
CA GLY A 266 6.68 23.01 16.99
C GLY A 266 7.08 24.35 17.57
N ALA A 267 8.16 24.37 18.37
CA ALA A 267 8.69 25.61 18.92
C ALA A 267 9.28 26.49 17.81
N ASP A 268 9.08 27.80 17.91
CA ASP A 268 9.70 28.76 17.00
C ASP A 268 11.15 29.05 17.44
N GLU A 269 12.08 28.21 17.00
CA GLU A 269 13.50 28.37 17.32
C GLU A 269 14.13 29.56 16.59
N ASN A 270 13.58 29.92 15.43
CA ASN A 270 14.09 30.98 14.55
C ASN A 270 13.54 32.36 14.90
N ASN A 271 12.60 32.47 15.86
CA ASN A 271 11.93 33.69 16.28
C ASN A 271 11.27 34.44 15.10
N ILE A 272 10.62 33.69 14.22
CA ILE A 272 9.90 34.21 13.06
C ILE A 272 8.51 34.76 13.42
N MET A 273 7.91 34.30 14.51
CA MET A 273 6.56 34.68 14.90
C MET A 273 6.58 36.05 15.58
N ASP A 274 5.78 36.98 15.06
CA ASP A 274 5.59 38.30 15.69
C ASP A 274 5.00 38.18 17.11
N ILE A 275 4.16 37.16 17.33
CA ILE A 275 3.49 36.90 18.61
C ILE A 275 3.42 35.39 18.84
N GLY A 276 3.96 34.94 19.98
CA GLY A 276 3.93 33.53 20.38
C GLY A 276 5.30 32.86 20.34
N GLU A 277 5.35 31.59 20.72
CA GLU A 277 6.60 30.79 20.79
C GLU A 277 6.52 29.51 19.95
N TYR A 278 5.51 29.40 19.08
CA TYR A 278 5.22 28.19 18.30
C TYR A 278 4.88 28.54 16.85
N THR A 279 5.34 27.71 15.92
CA THR A 279 5.10 27.82 14.48
C THR A 279 4.87 26.44 13.87
N CYS A 280 4.50 26.39 12.59
CA CYS A 280 4.46 25.16 11.82
C CYS A 280 5.87 24.81 11.34
N VAL A 281 6.54 23.88 11.99
CA VAL A 281 7.89 23.43 11.63
C VAL A 281 7.85 22.50 10.42
N ASP A 282 8.91 22.55 9.61
CA ASP A 282 9.13 21.62 8.50
C ASP A 282 9.52 20.24 9.03
N LEU A 283 8.92 19.19 8.48
CA LEU A 283 9.21 17.79 8.79
C LEU A 283 10.05 17.10 7.73
N THR A 284 10.60 17.88 6.80
CA THR A 284 11.54 17.42 5.80
C THR A 284 12.87 17.04 6.45
N CYS A 285 13.40 15.87 6.09
CA CYS A 285 14.74 15.44 6.45
C CYS A 285 15.74 16.11 5.52
N GLU A 286 16.32 17.23 5.96
CA GLU A 286 17.29 18.00 5.16
C GLU A 286 18.67 17.33 5.08
N GLU A 287 19.11 16.69 6.15
CA GLU A 287 20.39 15.97 6.24
C GLU A 287 20.11 14.47 6.34
N THR A 288 20.19 13.76 5.21
CA THR A 288 20.04 12.31 5.16
C THR A 288 21.39 11.60 5.00
N TYR A 289 21.47 10.35 5.42
CA TYR A 289 22.63 9.50 5.18
C TYR A 289 22.93 9.40 3.68
N SER A 290 24.21 9.60 3.34
CA SER A 290 24.71 9.53 1.97
C SER A 290 25.81 8.49 1.86
N ASN A 291 25.72 7.65 0.82
CA ASN A 291 26.79 6.79 0.37
C ASN A 291 26.74 6.60 -1.15
N ASP A 292 27.92 6.37 -1.73
CA ASP A 292 28.05 6.28 -3.19
C ASP A 292 27.28 5.07 -3.78
N ALA A 293 27.03 4.03 -2.98
CA ALA A 293 26.41 2.78 -3.42
C ALA A 293 24.89 2.87 -3.59
N SER A 294 24.27 3.91 -3.03
CA SER A 294 22.82 4.06 -3.01
C SER A 294 22.42 5.34 -3.74
N PRO A 295 21.81 5.24 -4.93
CA PRO A 295 21.55 6.40 -5.78
C PRO A 295 20.67 7.49 -5.14
N LEU A 296 19.78 7.12 -4.21
CA LEU A 296 18.82 8.03 -3.55
C LEU A 296 19.33 8.61 -2.22
N SER A 297 20.57 8.31 -1.84
CA SER A 297 21.13 8.71 -0.55
C SER A 297 21.61 10.17 -0.55
N GLY A 298 21.59 10.82 0.62
CA GLY A 298 22.04 12.20 0.79
C GLY A 298 21.15 13.27 0.16
N GLU A 299 20.00 12.89 -0.38
CA GLU A 299 19.00 13.82 -0.89
C GLU A 299 18.07 14.29 0.24
N LEU A 300 17.50 15.47 0.07
CA LEU A 300 16.43 15.96 0.94
C LEU A 300 15.18 15.09 0.75
N LYS A 301 14.60 14.62 1.85
CA LYS A 301 13.43 13.73 1.83
C LYS A 301 12.27 14.34 2.60
N LYS A 302 11.09 14.38 1.99
CA LYS A 302 9.84 14.84 2.58
C LYS A 302 9.39 13.84 3.64
N ASN A 303 8.60 14.34 4.59
CA ASN A 303 7.97 13.50 5.59
C ASN A 303 7.14 12.36 4.95
N GLY A 304 7.37 11.14 5.43
CA GLY A 304 6.75 9.91 4.95
C GLY A 304 7.48 9.20 3.80
N GLU A 305 8.45 9.85 3.15
CA GLU A 305 9.25 9.18 2.12
C GLU A 305 10.10 8.06 2.71
N SER A 306 10.36 7.04 1.90
CA SER A 306 11.28 5.96 2.24
C SER A 306 12.11 5.56 1.02
N TRP A 307 13.37 5.19 1.26
CA TRP A 307 14.34 4.87 0.20
C TRP A 307 15.29 3.76 0.66
N CYS A 308 15.93 3.12 -0.31
CA CYS A 308 16.89 2.05 -0.05
C CYS A 308 18.31 2.57 0.09
N ILE A 309 19.02 2.00 1.06
CA ILE A 309 20.45 2.15 1.27
C ILE A 309 21.10 0.77 1.22
N TYR A 310 22.22 0.67 0.52
CA TYR A 310 22.99 -0.55 0.33
C TYR A 310 24.42 -0.35 0.84
N ASP A 311 25.01 -1.36 1.49
CA ASP A 311 26.41 -1.29 1.93
C ASP A 311 27.41 -1.25 0.76
N SER A 312 27.04 -1.82 -0.38
CA SER A 312 27.81 -1.85 -1.63
C SER A 312 26.86 -1.79 -2.81
N LYS A 313 27.41 -1.57 -4.01
CA LYS A 313 26.67 -1.68 -5.26
C LYS A 313 25.88 -2.98 -5.31
N VAL A 314 24.61 -2.85 -5.66
CA VAL A 314 23.60 -3.91 -5.61
C VAL A 314 23.28 -4.42 -7.02
N GLY A 315 22.99 -5.71 -7.14
CA GLY A 315 22.55 -6.32 -8.39
C GLY A 315 23.69 -6.83 -9.27
N GLU A 316 23.34 -7.52 -10.36
CA GLU A 316 24.27 -8.14 -11.31
C GLU A 316 25.34 -9.03 -10.64
N ALA A 317 25.00 -9.65 -9.49
CA ALA A 317 25.93 -10.39 -8.65
C ALA A 317 27.17 -9.59 -8.20
N LEU A 318 27.03 -8.27 -8.05
CA LEU A 318 28.05 -7.36 -7.54
C LEU A 318 27.98 -7.20 -6.01
N ASP A 319 26.97 -7.74 -5.35
CA ASP A 319 26.84 -7.63 -3.90
C ASP A 319 28.06 -8.20 -3.15
N THR A 320 28.63 -7.42 -2.23
CA THR A 320 29.88 -7.76 -1.53
C THR A 320 29.66 -8.74 -0.39
N VAL A 321 30.70 -9.49 0.01
CA VAL A 321 30.54 -10.45 1.11
C VAL A 321 30.15 -9.73 2.39
N GLY A 322 29.02 -10.15 2.97
CA GLY A 322 28.48 -9.58 4.21
C GLY A 322 27.73 -8.26 4.05
N SER A 323 27.48 -7.79 2.81
CA SER A 323 26.66 -6.60 2.57
C SER A 323 25.21 -6.79 3.04
N ARG A 324 24.58 -5.68 3.43
CA ARG A 324 23.18 -5.62 3.84
C ARG A 324 22.45 -4.51 3.11
N HIS A 325 21.13 -4.64 3.08
CA HIS A 325 20.21 -3.65 2.54
C HIS A 325 19.40 -3.06 3.69
N PHE A 326 19.11 -1.77 3.61
CA PHE A 326 18.39 -1.02 4.61
C PHE A 326 17.29 -0.21 3.95
N ARG A 327 16.14 -0.13 4.61
CA ARG A 327 15.10 0.84 4.34
C ARG A 327 15.31 2.04 5.26
N HIS A 328 15.48 3.20 4.67
CA HIS A 328 15.50 4.48 5.38
C HIS A 328 14.15 5.16 5.18
N LEU A 329 13.69 5.89 6.20
CA LEU A 329 12.41 6.60 6.20
C LEU A 329 12.60 7.98 6.81
N CYS A 330 11.90 8.99 6.28
CA CYS A 330 11.80 10.28 6.92
C CYS A 330 10.50 10.37 7.71
N ILE A 331 10.58 10.47 9.05
CA ILE A 331 9.40 10.58 9.92
C ILE A 331 9.60 11.74 10.88
N ASN A 332 8.73 12.74 10.80
CA ASN A 332 8.74 13.94 11.63
C ASN A 332 10.10 14.66 11.60
N GLY A 333 10.73 14.78 10.43
CA GLY A 333 12.04 15.42 10.26
C GLY A 333 13.22 14.59 10.76
N GLU A 334 12.99 13.34 11.20
CA GLU A 334 14.04 12.42 11.63
C GLU A 334 14.17 11.26 10.65
N GLU A 335 15.41 10.97 10.25
CA GLU A 335 15.74 9.80 9.45
C GLU A 335 15.78 8.55 10.35
N ILE A 336 14.95 7.57 10.01
CA ILE A 336 14.86 6.27 10.69
C ILE A 336 15.40 5.19 9.77
N THR A 337 16.27 4.33 10.30
CA THR A 337 16.86 3.20 9.57
C THR A 337 16.30 1.88 10.03
N GLU A 338 15.88 1.04 9.09
CA GLU A 338 15.38 -0.31 9.32
C GLU A 338 16.15 -1.31 8.42
N PRO A 339 16.86 -2.28 8.99
CA PRO A 339 17.53 -3.31 8.18
C PRO A 339 16.51 -4.27 7.57
N CYS A 340 16.72 -4.64 6.31
CA CYS A 340 16.07 -5.84 5.74
C CYS A 340 16.70 -7.09 6.37
N THR A 341 16.08 -8.26 6.15
CA THR A 341 16.59 -9.52 6.70
C THR A 341 18.05 -9.78 6.31
N ASP A 342 18.83 -10.26 7.29
CA ASP A 342 20.25 -10.57 7.13
C ASP A 342 20.49 -11.56 5.98
N TYR A 343 21.73 -11.60 5.47
CA TYR A 343 22.14 -12.50 4.38
C TYR A 343 21.37 -12.26 3.07
N ARG A 344 20.84 -11.06 2.86
CA ARG A 344 20.10 -10.70 1.63
C ARG A 344 18.93 -11.66 1.35
N GLU A 345 18.40 -12.33 2.38
CA GLU A 345 17.15 -13.11 2.30
C GLU A 345 15.97 -12.16 1.94
N GLU A 346 16.09 -10.89 2.32
CA GLU A 346 15.27 -9.79 1.79
C GLU A 346 16.15 -8.73 1.11
N ILE A 347 15.62 -8.14 0.05
CA ILE A 347 16.21 -7.00 -0.64
C ILE A 347 15.34 -5.75 -0.43
N CYS A 348 16.00 -4.61 -0.21
CA CYS A 348 15.32 -3.32 -0.30
C CYS A 348 15.14 -2.94 -1.78
N VAL A 349 13.93 -2.52 -2.13
CA VAL A 349 13.58 -1.94 -3.45
C VAL A 349 12.89 -0.58 -3.26
N SER A 350 13.22 0.40 -4.11
CA SER A 350 12.64 1.74 -4.08
C SER A 350 11.85 2.04 -5.36
N GLY A 351 10.75 2.78 -5.22
CA GLY A 351 9.86 3.17 -6.31
C GLY A 351 9.34 4.60 -6.10
N GLU A 352 8.82 5.19 -7.17
CA GLU A 352 8.09 6.45 -7.08
C GLU A 352 6.60 6.16 -6.79
N LEU A 353 6.01 6.93 -5.87
CA LEU A 353 4.63 6.75 -5.44
C LEU A 353 3.66 6.83 -6.63
N GLY A 354 2.89 5.76 -6.83
CA GLY A 354 1.92 5.64 -7.92
C GLY A 354 2.45 4.96 -9.18
N GLU A 355 3.71 4.52 -9.18
CA GLU A 355 4.28 3.67 -10.21
C GLU A 355 4.42 2.20 -9.74
N ASP A 356 4.25 1.24 -10.65
CA ASP A 356 4.38 -0.20 -10.36
C ASP A 356 5.86 -0.66 -10.31
N VAL A 357 6.77 0.18 -9.80
CA VAL A 357 8.22 -0.04 -9.92
C VAL A 357 8.76 -1.00 -8.86
N LEU A 358 8.10 -1.16 -7.71
CA LEU A 358 8.59 -1.99 -6.59
C LEU A 358 8.76 -3.49 -6.90
N VAL A 359 8.29 -3.95 -8.06
CA VAL A 359 8.37 -5.35 -8.48
C VAL A 359 9.56 -5.62 -9.41
N THR A 360 10.06 -4.60 -10.10
CA THR A 360 11.09 -4.76 -11.14
C THR A 360 12.49 -4.54 -10.60
N LEU A 361 13.49 -4.95 -11.36
CA LEU A 361 14.90 -4.75 -11.01
C LEU A 361 15.37 -3.29 -11.14
N GLU A 362 14.60 -2.47 -11.87
CA GLU A 362 14.82 -1.01 -11.96
C GLU A 362 14.75 -0.35 -10.58
N ALA A 363 13.97 -0.92 -9.66
CA ALA A 363 13.80 -0.44 -8.29
C ALA A 363 15.09 -0.48 -7.44
N LEU A 364 16.09 -1.27 -7.85
CA LEU A 364 17.38 -1.31 -7.19
C LEU A 364 18.23 -0.07 -7.51
N ASN A 365 18.00 0.53 -8.68
CA ASN A 365 18.82 1.59 -9.26
C ASN A 365 18.05 2.90 -9.49
N LEU A 366 16.87 3.05 -8.88
CA LEU A 366 16.12 4.30 -8.93
C LEU A 366 17.01 5.43 -8.38
N GLY A 367 17.27 6.46 -9.19
CA GLY A 367 18.19 7.54 -8.83
C GLY A 367 17.53 8.90 -8.63
N ASN A 368 16.21 8.99 -8.80
CA ASN A 368 15.41 10.19 -8.54
C ASN A 368 13.92 9.81 -8.49
N GLY A 369 13.08 10.63 -7.87
CA GLY A 369 11.62 10.54 -7.88
C GLY A 369 10.99 11.71 -7.14
N ASP A 370 9.76 12.10 -7.46
CA ASP A 370 9.09 13.24 -6.79
C ASP A 370 8.62 12.90 -5.37
N TYR A 371 8.19 11.65 -5.15
CA TYR A 371 7.90 11.07 -3.84
C TYR A 371 8.30 9.59 -3.85
N VAL A 372 9.32 9.23 -3.09
CA VAL A 372 9.89 7.88 -3.11
C VAL A 372 9.35 7.03 -1.95
N GLU A 373 9.01 5.79 -2.26
CA GLU A 373 8.69 4.75 -1.29
C GLU A 373 9.63 3.55 -1.44
N ALA A 374 9.88 2.85 -0.33
CA ALA A 374 10.74 1.68 -0.30
C ALA A 374 10.17 0.57 0.59
N ALA A 375 10.49 -0.66 0.22
CA ALA A 375 10.10 -1.84 0.96
C ALA A 375 11.21 -2.88 0.95
N CYS A 376 11.34 -3.59 2.08
CA CYS A 376 12.03 -4.87 2.11
C CYS A 376 11.07 -5.93 1.57
N ARG A 377 11.52 -6.72 0.59
CA ARG A 377 10.78 -7.87 0.07
C ARG A 377 11.69 -9.08 -0.03
N GLU A 378 11.08 -10.26 -0.05
CA GLU A 378 11.79 -11.52 -0.27
C GLU A 378 12.61 -11.48 -1.55
N ASN A 379 13.83 -11.99 -1.46
CA ASN A 379 14.75 -12.15 -2.58
C ASN A 379 14.40 -13.43 -3.36
N ARG A 380 13.79 -13.28 -4.54
CA ARG A 380 13.27 -14.41 -5.35
C ARG A 380 14.36 -15.00 -6.24
N ASN A 381 15.52 -15.35 -5.67
CA ASN A 381 16.70 -15.82 -6.41
C ASN A 381 16.85 -17.35 -6.45
N ASP A 382 16.07 -18.07 -5.63
CA ASP A 382 16.18 -19.51 -5.39
C ASP A 382 15.92 -20.34 -6.65
N GLU A 383 15.03 -19.87 -7.52
CA GLU A 383 14.68 -20.54 -8.77
C GLU A 383 15.57 -20.16 -9.97
N CYS A 384 16.55 -19.25 -9.85
CA CYS A 384 17.35 -18.81 -11.01
C CYS A 384 18.09 -19.98 -11.67
N SER A 385 18.63 -20.89 -10.86
CA SER A 385 19.35 -22.08 -11.34
C SER A 385 18.47 -23.04 -12.17
N SER A 386 17.16 -23.04 -11.93
CA SER A 386 16.21 -23.88 -12.68
C SER A 386 16.06 -23.45 -14.14
N CYS A 387 16.35 -22.19 -14.45
CA CYS A 387 16.34 -21.68 -15.83
C CYS A 387 17.52 -22.19 -16.65
N ASN A 388 18.53 -22.81 -16.03
CA ASN A 388 19.70 -23.37 -16.71
C ASN A 388 19.51 -24.85 -17.12
N ASP A 389 18.27 -25.31 -17.29
CA ASP A 389 17.98 -26.67 -17.70
C ASP A 389 18.51 -26.94 -19.11
N ALA A 390 19.46 -27.88 -19.22
CA ALA A 390 20.10 -28.26 -20.48
C ALA A 390 19.14 -28.89 -21.52
N THR A 391 17.87 -29.16 -21.16
CA THR A 391 16.83 -29.61 -22.09
C THR A 391 16.10 -28.45 -22.78
N LEU A 392 16.24 -27.22 -22.28
CA LEU A 392 15.70 -26.00 -22.88
C LEU A 392 16.67 -25.42 -23.92
N GLY A 393 16.13 -24.77 -24.95
CA GLY A 393 16.92 -23.93 -25.85
C GLY A 393 17.34 -22.63 -25.15
N ILE A 394 18.41 -21.99 -25.62
CA ILE A 394 18.98 -20.80 -24.97
C ILE A 394 17.98 -19.64 -24.86
N SER A 395 17.12 -19.46 -25.86
CA SER A 395 16.07 -18.45 -25.85
C SER A 395 15.04 -18.69 -24.74
N ASP A 396 14.69 -19.96 -24.49
CA ASP A 396 13.77 -20.33 -23.41
C ASP A 396 14.44 -20.16 -22.03
N GLN A 397 15.73 -20.48 -21.91
CA GLN A 397 16.51 -20.24 -20.69
C GLN A 397 16.58 -18.74 -20.36
N TYR A 398 16.88 -17.90 -21.37
CA TYR A 398 16.91 -16.45 -21.24
C TYR A 398 15.53 -15.89 -20.86
N SER A 399 14.47 -16.33 -21.54
CA SER A 399 13.10 -15.89 -21.23
C SER A 399 12.64 -16.36 -19.84
N CYS A 400 13.09 -17.52 -19.37
CA CYS A 400 12.87 -17.96 -18.00
C CYS A 400 13.58 -17.02 -17.02
N CYS A 401 14.85 -16.71 -17.29
CA CYS A 401 15.70 -15.91 -16.42
C CYS A 401 15.20 -14.48 -16.23
N THR A 402 14.82 -13.83 -17.33
CA THR A 402 14.46 -12.40 -17.37
C THR A 402 12.99 -12.14 -17.01
N ASN A 403 12.30 -13.12 -16.41
CA ASN A 403 10.92 -12.99 -15.98
C ASN A 403 10.83 -12.43 -14.55
N GLU A 404 10.88 -11.10 -14.44
CA GLU A 404 10.88 -10.35 -13.17
C GLU A 404 9.58 -10.50 -12.35
N ASP A 405 8.47 -10.95 -12.96
CA ASP A 405 7.23 -11.25 -12.23
C ASP A 405 7.40 -12.47 -11.30
N LEU A 406 8.32 -13.37 -11.63
CA LEU A 406 8.51 -14.63 -10.92
C LEU A 406 9.79 -14.66 -10.10
N ARG A 407 10.86 -14.00 -10.53
CA ARG A 407 12.21 -14.20 -9.99
C ARG A 407 13.10 -12.98 -10.14
N ASP A 408 14.09 -12.88 -9.26
CA ASP A 408 15.09 -11.82 -9.23
C ASP A 408 16.42 -12.36 -9.79
N CYS A 409 16.43 -12.61 -11.10
CA CYS A 409 17.57 -13.21 -11.78
C CYS A 409 18.18 -12.29 -12.82
N TYR A 410 19.45 -12.56 -13.12
CA TYR A 410 20.26 -11.88 -14.11
C TYR A 410 20.75 -12.89 -15.14
N TRP A 411 20.66 -12.54 -16.42
CA TRP A 411 21.32 -13.31 -17.47
C TRP A 411 22.79 -12.90 -17.55
N LEU A 412 23.68 -13.72 -17.00
CA LEU A 412 25.11 -13.49 -17.08
C LEU A 412 25.61 -13.99 -18.45
N PRO A 413 25.98 -13.09 -19.39
CA PRO A 413 26.53 -13.52 -20.65
C PRO A 413 27.87 -14.23 -20.39
N MET A 414 28.13 -15.31 -21.11
CA MET A 414 29.46 -15.91 -21.14
C MET A 414 30.34 -15.07 -22.06
N GLU A 415 30.83 -13.93 -21.55
CA GLU A 415 31.87 -13.18 -22.25
C GLU A 415 33.08 -14.09 -22.46
N GLY A 416 33.40 -14.38 -23.72
CA GLY A 416 34.50 -15.28 -24.06
C GLY A 416 34.14 -16.48 -24.94
N ALA A 417 32.87 -16.67 -25.35
CA ALA A 417 32.57 -17.54 -26.50
C ALA A 417 33.02 -16.84 -27.80
N ILE A 418 34.32 -16.55 -27.88
CA ILE A 418 35.00 -15.99 -29.03
C ILE A 418 35.27 -17.18 -29.94
N CYS A 419 34.81 -17.12 -31.18
CA CYS A 419 35.29 -18.06 -32.16
C CYS A 419 36.26 -17.36 -33.11
N GLU A 420 37.50 -17.84 -33.14
CA GLU A 420 38.42 -17.59 -34.25
C GLU A 420 38.00 -18.45 -35.44
N GLU A 421 38.24 -17.99 -36.67
CA GLU A 421 38.05 -18.78 -37.91
C GLU A 421 38.63 -20.20 -37.71
N ASN A 422 37.77 -21.19 -37.43
CA ASN A 422 38.04 -22.61 -37.10
C ASN A 422 38.08 -23.05 -35.60
N SER A 423 37.46 -22.33 -34.66
CA SER A 423 37.14 -22.88 -33.32
C SER A 423 35.67 -23.30 -33.24
N ASP A 424 35.41 -24.45 -32.61
CA ASP A 424 34.05 -25.00 -32.45
C ASP A 424 33.36 -24.23 -31.32
N CYS A 425 32.32 -23.47 -31.64
CA CYS A 425 31.37 -23.02 -30.64
C CYS A 425 30.74 -24.23 -29.92
N PRO A 426 30.23 -24.08 -28.69
CA PRO A 426 29.50 -25.15 -28.01
C PRO A 426 28.42 -25.78 -28.91
N LEU A 427 28.05 -27.04 -28.64
CA LEU A 427 27.14 -27.81 -29.51
C LEU A 427 25.79 -27.08 -29.69
N GLY A 428 25.56 -26.54 -30.90
CA GLY A 428 24.33 -25.83 -31.28
C GLY A 428 24.52 -24.40 -31.81
N TYR A 429 25.72 -23.84 -31.68
CA TYR A 429 26.01 -22.43 -32.01
C TYR A 429 26.83 -22.29 -33.29
N GLU A 430 26.66 -21.18 -34.00
CA GLU A 430 27.43 -20.78 -35.17
C GLU A 430 28.26 -19.52 -34.88
N CYS A 431 29.34 -19.35 -35.63
CA CYS A 431 30.12 -18.12 -35.58
C CYS A 431 29.45 -17.00 -36.38
N ASP A 432 29.21 -15.85 -35.74
CA ASP A 432 29.00 -14.58 -36.43
C ASP A 432 30.11 -13.59 -36.07
N GLY A 433 31.10 -13.48 -36.95
CA GLY A 433 32.32 -12.72 -36.69
C GLY A 433 33.20 -13.39 -35.63
N GLU A 434 33.50 -12.67 -34.54
CA GLU A 434 34.31 -13.15 -33.41
C GLU A 434 33.44 -13.65 -32.24
N LYS A 435 32.15 -13.96 -32.46
CA LYS A 435 31.21 -14.38 -31.41
C LYS A 435 30.47 -15.65 -31.80
N CYS A 436 30.26 -16.52 -30.82
CA CYS A 436 29.30 -17.62 -30.94
C CYS A 436 27.88 -17.10 -30.75
N VAL A 437 27.05 -17.29 -31.77
CA VAL A 437 25.63 -16.93 -31.79
C VAL A 437 24.80 -18.17 -32.06
N ASP A 438 23.57 -18.22 -31.55
CA ASP A 438 22.61 -19.22 -31.99
C ASP A 438 21.98 -18.72 -33.29
N PRO A 439 22.11 -19.42 -34.43
CA PRO A 439 21.53 -18.97 -35.69
C PRO A 439 19.99 -18.90 -35.67
N GLU A 440 19.34 -19.54 -34.69
CA GLU A 440 17.89 -19.52 -34.48
C GLU A 440 17.43 -18.57 -33.35
N ALA A 441 18.35 -18.01 -32.53
CA ALA A 441 18.01 -17.14 -31.40
C ALA A 441 18.85 -15.84 -31.36
N ASP A 442 18.17 -14.70 -31.19
CA ASP A 442 18.78 -13.35 -31.07
C ASP A 442 19.28 -13.06 -29.63
N VAL A 443 19.91 -14.04 -28.99
CA VAL A 443 20.38 -13.97 -27.59
C VAL A 443 21.78 -14.57 -27.47
N ASP A 444 22.70 -13.83 -26.84
CA ASP A 444 24.07 -14.30 -26.58
C ASP A 444 24.08 -15.47 -25.57
N PRO A 445 24.95 -16.49 -25.75
CA PRO A 445 25.12 -17.57 -24.79
C PRO A 445 25.42 -17.03 -23.39
N GLY A 446 24.79 -17.64 -22.38
CA GLY A 446 24.87 -17.17 -21.01
C GLY A 446 24.34 -18.20 -20.03
N VAL A 447 24.34 -17.81 -18.77
CA VAL A 447 23.82 -18.59 -17.66
C VAL A 447 22.95 -17.69 -16.80
N CYS A 448 21.80 -18.21 -16.38
CA CYS A 448 20.93 -17.52 -15.44
C CYS A 448 21.51 -17.60 -14.03
N VAL A 449 21.67 -16.45 -13.39
CA VAL A 449 22.21 -16.32 -12.04
C VAL A 449 21.34 -15.40 -11.21
N ALA A 450 21.56 -15.33 -9.90
CA ALA A 450 20.83 -14.39 -9.04
C ALA A 450 21.19 -12.94 -9.39
N GLN A 451 20.19 -12.04 -9.40
CA GLN A 451 20.44 -10.60 -9.49
C GLN A 451 21.17 -10.12 -8.23
N VAL A 452 20.58 -10.44 -7.07
CA VAL A 452 21.18 -10.23 -5.74
C VAL A 452 21.33 -11.61 -5.12
N PRO A 453 22.53 -12.20 -5.05
CA PRO A 453 22.70 -13.55 -4.54
C PRO A 453 22.62 -13.57 -3.01
N ASP A 454 22.13 -14.67 -2.42
CA ASP A 454 22.06 -14.78 -0.96
C ASP A 454 23.44 -14.68 -0.30
N GLY A 455 23.47 -14.09 0.90
CA GLY A 455 24.61 -14.17 1.80
C GLY A 455 24.73 -15.57 2.40
N LEU A 456 25.94 -16.05 2.61
CA LEU A 456 26.15 -17.40 3.14
C LEU A 456 26.58 -17.37 4.61
N LYS A 457 25.91 -18.20 5.41
CA LYS A 457 26.34 -18.50 6.79
C LYS A 457 27.58 -19.40 6.72
N PHE A 458 28.76 -18.82 6.91
CA PHE A 458 30.04 -19.54 6.83
C PHE A 458 30.17 -20.74 7.78
N TRP A 459 29.29 -20.85 8.80
CA TRP A 459 29.31 -21.91 9.81
C TRP A 459 28.27 -23.02 9.62
N GLU A 460 27.34 -22.90 8.66
CA GLU A 460 26.20 -23.82 8.55
C GLU A 460 26.17 -24.62 7.24
N SER A 461 26.43 -23.99 6.07
CA SER A 461 26.26 -24.67 4.77
C SER A 461 27.00 -24.05 3.57
N GLY A 462 27.94 -23.11 3.77
CA GLY A 462 28.54 -22.35 2.66
C GLY A 462 29.23 -23.22 1.59
N ASP A 463 29.90 -24.29 2.02
CA ASP A 463 30.65 -25.17 1.12
C ASP A 463 29.76 -25.92 0.11
N ASP A 464 28.55 -26.30 0.52
CA ASP A 464 27.62 -27.03 -0.36
C ASP A 464 27.12 -26.13 -1.50
N VAL A 465 26.79 -24.87 -1.21
CA VAL A 465 26.36 -23.88 -2.21
C VAL A 465 27.50 -23.52 -3.16
N CYS A 466 28.68 -23.20 -2.62
CA CYS A 466 29.84 -22.84 -3.46
C CYS A 466 30.33 -24.01 -4.33
N SER A 467 30.11 -25.26 -3.90
CA SER A 467 30.46 -26.44 -4.70
C SER A 467 29.66 -26.55 -6.01
N ILE A 468 28.48 -25.93 -6.08
CA ILE A 468 27.66 -25.87 -7.32
C ILE A 468 28.43 -25.14 -8.43
N GLY A 469 29.19 -24.12 -8.07
CA GLY A 469 30.04 -23.36 -8.99
C GLY A 469 31.28 -24.11 -9.48
N SER A 470 31.57 -25.29 -8.92
CA SER A 470 32.77 -26.05 -9.27
C SER A 470 32.61 -26.73 -10.64
N THR A 471 33.34 -26.24 -11.63
CA THR A 471 33.36 -26.81 -12.98
C THR A 471 34.61 -27.67 -13.22
N THR A 472 34.47 -28.69 -14.08
CA THR A 472 35.61 -29.52 -14.52
C THR A 472 35.90 -29.23 -15.99
N CYS A 473 37.05 -28.63 -16.27
CA CYS A 473 37.53 -28.37 -17.62
C CYS A 473 38.60 -29.42 -18.02
N THR A 474 38.47 -30.04 -19.18
CA THR A 474 39.36 -31.14 -19.58
C THR A 474 40.42 -30.64 -20.56
N VAL A 475 41.71 -30.85 -20.22
CA VAL A 475 42.84 -30.54 -21.11
C VAL A 475 43.62 -31.81 -21.40
N THR A 476 43.74 -32.17 -22.68
CA THR A 476 44.55 -33.31 -23.10
C THR A 476 45.96 -32.85 -23.49
N ARG A 477 46.96 -33.43 -22.81
CA ARG A 477 48.37 -33.10 -23.04
C ARG A 477 49.12 -34.29 -23.63
N ARG A 478 50.09 -34.01 -24.49
CA ARG A 478 50.99 -35.01 -25.09
C ARG A 478 52.45 -34.64 -24.89
N LEU A 479 53.19 -35.56 -24.31
CA LEU A 479 54.65 -35.53 -24.26
C LEU A 479 55.24 -36.29 -25.46
N GLY A 480 55.87 -35.57 -26.38
CA GLY A 480 56.42 -36.13 -27.63
C GLY A 480 57.87 -36.61 -27.56
N GLY A 481 58.19 -37.65 -28.34
CA GLY A 481 59.53 -37.98 -28.85
C GLY A 481 60.70 -37.92 -27.85
N PHE A 482 61.71 -37.09 -28.18
CA PHE A 482 62.95 -36.91 -27.41
C PHE A 482 62.73 -36.35 -26.00
N SER A 483 61.69 -35.53 -25.79
CA SER A 483 61.35 -34.97 -24.48
C SER A 483 60.99 -36.05 -23.46
N LYS A 484 60.28 -37.10 -23.89
CA LYS A 484 59.99 -38.27 -23.05
C LYS A 484 61.24 -39.10 -22.73
N LEU A 485 62.24 -39.10 -23.61
CA LEU A 485 63.46 -39.90 -23.48
C LEU A 485 64.52 -39.23 -22.60
N LEU A 486 64.51 -37.90 -22.53
CA LEU A 486 65.45 -37.07 -21.76
C LEU A 486 64.91 -36.65 -20.38
N GLY A 487 63.98 -37.42 -19.82
CA GLY A 487 63.44 -37.15 -18.48
C GLY A 487 62.46 -35.96 -18.39
N GLY A 488 61.89 -35.50 -19.52
CA GLY A 488 60.94 -34.39 -19.54
C GLY A 488 59.54 -34.73 -19.02
N ARG A 489 59.39 -35.76 -18.17
CA ARG A 489 58.11 -36.04 -17.50
C ARG A 489 57.81 -34.99 -16.43
N ASP A 490 58.87 -34.50 -15.79
CA ASP A 490 58.81 -33.53 -14.68
C ASP A 490 59.01 -32.08 -15.16
N ASP A 491 58.98 -31.85 -16.49
CA ASP A 491 59.22 -30.55 -17.13
C ASP A 491 58.00 -30.16 -17.99
N PRO A 492 57.15 -29.22 -17.52
CA PRO A 492 55.85 -28.88 -18.12
C PRO A 492 55.96 -28.20 -19.48
N GLU A 493 57.02 -27.42 -19.74
CA GLU A 493 57.23 -26.73 -21.02
C GLU A 493 57.43 -27.72 -22.18
N LYS A 494 57.75 -28.98 -21.85
CA LYS A 494 57.90 -30.06 -22.82
C LYS A 494 56.59 -30.78 -23.15
N TRP A 495 55.54 -30.58 -22.36
CA TRP A 495 54.20 -31.07 -22.64
C TRP A 495 53.49 -30.10 -23.58
N LYS A 496 52.86 -30.64 -24.62
CA LYS A 496 52.07 -29.83 -25.55
C LYS A 496 50.59 -30.14 -25.35
N ILE A 497 49.78 -29.11 -25.24
CA ILE A 497 48.32 -29.22 -25.34
C ILE A 497 48.01 -29.70 -26.76
N ILE A 498 47.16 -30.71 -26.88
CA ILE A 498 46.75 -31.27 -28.17
C ILE A 498 45.24 -31.26 -28.37
N ASP A 499 44.49 -31.01 -27.30
CA ASP A 499 43.03 -30.93 -27.28
C ASP A 499 42.61 -30.29 -25.95
N GLU A 500 41.57 -29.48 -25.95
CA GLU A 500 41.00 -28.80 -24.78
C GLU A 500 39.49 -28.69 -24.93
N SER A 501 38.77 -28.52 -23.80
CA SER A 501 37.35 -28.18 -23.87
C SER A 501 37.14 -26.92 -24.74
N PRO A 502 36.04 -26.84 -25.51
CA PRO A 502 35.76 -25.70 -26.40
C PRO A 502 35.88 -24.33 -25.73
N ASP A 503 35.64 -24.26 -24.42
CA ASP A 503 35.60 -23.02 -23.64
C ASP A 503 36.99 -22.52 -23.16
N GLY A 504 38.10 -23.11 -23.63
CA GLY A 504 39.45 -22.55 -23.43
C GLY A 504 39.98 -22.61 -21.99
N CYS A 505 40.11 -23.82 -21.43
CA CYS A 505 40.48 -24.06 -20.02
C CYS A 505 41.80 -23.43 -19.53
N THR A 506 42.69 -23.04 -20.44
CA THR A 506 44.06 -22.61 -20.10
C THR A 506 44.25 -21.09 -20.13
N GLU A 507 43.20 -20.36 -20.46
CA GLU A 507 43.23 -18.91 -20.58
C GLU A 507 42.87 -18.21 -19.26
N ARG A 508 43.48 -17.04 -19.02
CA ARG A 508 43.16 -16.19 -17.86
C ARG A 508 41.68 -15.80 -17.83
N ASN A 509 41.09 -15.52 -18.99
CA ASN A 509 39.70 -15.10 -19.12
C ASN A 509 38.73 -16.18 -18.62
N TRP A 510 39.03 -17.46 -18.89
CA TRP A 510 38.24 -18.57 -18.37
C TRP A 510 38.22 -18.57 -16.83
N VAL A 511 39.38 -18.40 -16.20
CA VAL A 511 39.51 -18.35 -14.73
C VAL A 511 38.71 -17.18 -14.13
N VAL A 512 38.79 -15.99 -14.74
CA VAL A 512 38.02 -14.81 -14.33
C VAL A 512 36.52 -15.06 -14.47
N ALA A 513 36.08 -15.62 -15.60
CA ALA A 513 34.68 -15.95 -15.84
C ALA A 513 34.14 -16.99 -14.82
N GLN A 514 34.94 -18.01 -14.47
CA GLN A 514 34.56 -18.96 -13.41
C GLN A 514 34.44 -18.28 -12.05
N ASN A 515 35.32 -17.32 -11.72
CA ASN A 515 35.20 -16.56 -10.48
C ASN A 515 33.92 -15.70 -10.44
N VAL A 516 33.59 -15.03 -11.56
CA VAL A 516 32.34 -14.26 -11.70
C VAL A 516 31.13 -15.16 -11.49
N TYR A 517 31.13 -16.35 -12.13
CA TYR A 517 30.06 -17.32 -11.93
C TYR A 517 29.97 -17.81 -10.47
N CYS A 518 31.09 -18.13 -9.82
CA CYS A 518 31.08 -18.55 -8.42
C CYS A 518 30.43 -17.49 -7.52
N ARG A 519 30.81 -16.22 -7.67
CA ARG A 519 30.25 -15.11 -6.88
C ARG A 519 28.76 -14.88 -7.12
N SER A 520 28.25 -15.25 -8.29
CA SER A 520 26.83 -15.15 -8.58
C SER A 520 25.96 -16.17 -7.84
N LEU A 521 26.59 -17.12 -7.14
CA LEU A 521 25.92 -18.11 -6.29
C LEU A 521 25.83 -17.68 -4.82
N GLY A 522 26.38 -16.53 -4.45
CA GLY A 522 26.42 -16.03 -3.07
C GLY A 522 27.78 -15.52 -2.68
N ASP A 523 28.13 -15.66 -1.41
CA ASP A 523 29.44 -15.27 -0.87
C ASP A 523 30.56 -16.28 -1.21
N CYS A 524 30.62 -16.70 -2.48
CA CYS A 524 31.57 -17.67 -3.02
C CYS A 524 32.61 -17.00 -3.92
N GLY A 525 33.73 -17.68 -4.15
CA GLY A 525 34.80 -17.17 -5.01
C GLY A 525 35.77 -16.21 -4.31
N ALA A 526 36.62 -15.58 -5.10
CA ALA A 526 37.54 -14.53 -4.66
C ALA A 526 36.83 -13.18 -4.77
N TRP A 527 36.73 -12.46 -3.65
CA TRP A 527 35.87 -11.28 -3.53
C TRP A 527 36.36 -10.23 -2.53
N TYR A 528 35.70 -9.08 -2.52
CA TYR A 528 35.82 -8.08 -1.46
C TYR A 528 34.72 -8.29 -0.43
N ASN A 529 35.06 -8.10 0.85
CA ASN A 529 34.04 -7.90 1.87
C ASN A 529 33.48 -6.46 1.80
N PHE A 530 32.39 -6.18 2.50
CA PHE A 530 31.81 -4.83 2.51
C PHE A 530 32.74 -3.72 3.09
N ASN A 531 33.85 -4.08 3.75
CA ASN A 531 34.88 -3.14 4.20
C ASN A 531 35.98 -2.88 3.14
N GLY A 532 35.93 -3.57 2.00
CA GLY A 532 36.93 -3.46 0.93
C GLY A 532 38.18 -4.33 1.12
N ASP A 533 38.17 -5.29 2.06
CA ASP A 533 39.26 -6.26 2.19
C ASP A 533 39.09 -7.40 1.17
N VAL A 534 40.18 -7.71 0.46
CA VAL A 534 40.24 -8.82 -0.50
C VAL A 534 40.35 -10.16 0.22
N GLY A 535 39.52 -11.12 -0.16
CA GLY A 535 39.65 -12.54 0.19
C GLY A 535 39.73 -13.40 -1.09
N THR A 536 40.75 -14.26 -1.18
CA THR A 536 40.95 -15.17 -2.34
C THR A 536 40.70 -16.64 -2.00
N GLU A 537 40.53 -16.98 -0.73
CA GLU A 537 40.43 -18.37 -0.24
C GLU A 537 39.15 -19.08 -0.72
N GLY A 538 38.12 -18.33 -1.12
CA GLY A 538 36.84 -18.86 -1.61
C GLY A 538 36.88 -19.33 -3.07
N PHE A 539 38.00 -19.18 -3.78
CA PHE A 539 38.17 -19.65 -5.16
C PHE A 539 39.43 -20.48 -5.30
N SER A 540 39.31 -21.68 -5.89
CA SER A 540 40.47 -22.53 -6.14
C SER A 540 40.41 -23.29 -7.46
N SER A 541 41.58 -23.57 -8.05
CA SER A 541 41.68 -24.40 -9.25
C SER A 541 42.89 -25.33 -9.20
N THR A 542 42.63 -26.61 -9.43
CA THR A 542 43.64 -27.68 -9.41
C THR A 542 44.55 -27.69 -10.64
N LEU A 543 44.10 -27.10 -11.76
CA LEU A 543 44.93 -26.98 -12.97
C LEU A 543 46.11 -26.02 -12.76
N PHE A 544 45.97 -25.09 -11.81
CA PHE A 544 46.83 -23.91 -11.60
C PHE A 544 47.58 -23.92 -10.25
N ASP A 545 47.27 -24.88 -9.37
CA ASP A 545 48.02 -25.16 -8.11
C ASP A 545 49.25 -26.09 -8.36
N GLU A 546 49.35 -26.67 -9.55
CA GLU A 546 50.63 -27.20 -10.03
C GLU A 546 51.49 -26.01 -10.48
N THR A 547 52.78 -25.95 -10.08
CA THR A 547 53.78 -24.87 -10.35
C THR A 547 54.05 -24.50 -11.83
N PHE A 548 53.13 -24.85 -12.73
CA PHE A 548 53.35 -25.13 -14.14
C PHE A 548 52.33 -24.45 -15.06
N PHE A 549 51.18 -23.99 -14.55
CA PHE A 549 50.19 -23.20 -15.28
C PHE A 549 49.93 -21.92 -14.48
N PHE A 550 49.31 -20.92 -15.12
CA PHE A 550 49.01 -19.59 -14.57
C PHE A 550 48.88 -19.62 -13.04
N ASP A 551 49.82 -19.00 -12.34
CA ASP A 551 49.87 -19.04 -10.88
C ASP A 551 48.60 -18.38 -10.34
N MET A 552 47.83 -19.09 -9.52
CA MET A 552 46.60 -18.54 -8.93
C MET A 552 46.88 -17.32 -8.06
N ASP A 553 48.10 -17.15 -7.55
CA ASP A 553 48.56 -15.91 -6.90
C ASP A 553 48.61 -14.71 -7.88
N GLN A 554 48.33 -14.93 -9.18
CA GLN A 554 48.13 -13.90 -10.21
C GLN A 554 46.67 -13.55 -10.51
N LEU A 555 45.68 -14.13 -9.82
CA LEU A 555 44.40 -13.43 -9.63
C LEU A 555 44.73 -12.18 -8.80
N THR A 556 44.96 -11.10 -9.52
CA THR A 556 45.29 -9.82 -8.92
C THR A 556 44.02 -9.08 -8.57
N VAL A 557 44.16 -8.08 -7.71
CA VAL A 557 43.14 -7.06 -7.46
C VAL A 557 42.54 -6.49 -8.75
N ASN A 558 43.30 -6.45 -9.86
CA ASN A 558 42.84 -5.97 -11.16
C ASN A 558 41.91 -6.95 -11.91
N ASP A 559 41.84 -8.21 -11.48
CA ASP A 559 40.92 -9.21 -12.02
C ASP A 559 39.60 -9.27 -11.24
N LEU A 560 39.54 -8.58 -10.11
CA LEU A 560 38.31 -8.27 -9.41
C LEU A 560 37.80 -6.91 -9.91
N PRO A 561 36.47 -6.68 -9.97
CA PRO A 561 35.91 -5.35 -10.11
C PRO A 561 36.54 -4.40 -9.10
N ASP A 562 36.85 -3.18 -9.53
CA ASP A 562 37.51 -2.19 -8.68
C ASP A 562 36.63 -1.86 -7.48
N TRP A 563 37.18 -1.89 -6.27
CA TRP A 563 36.43 -1.56 -5.06
C TRP A 563 35.77 -0.17 -5.14
N GLY A 564 36.44 0.80 -5.77
CA GLY A 564 35.86 2.11 -6.03
C GLY A 564 34.59 2.04 -6.90
N TYR A 565 34.58 1.17 -7.91
CA TYR A 565 33.42 0.87 -8.73
C TYR A 565 32.30 0.13 -7.96
N MET A 566 32.67 -0.62 -6.92
CA MET A 566 31.70 -1.32 -6.06
C MET A 566 31.10 -0.39 -5.00
N GLN A 567 31.76 0.73 -4.71
CA GLN A 567 31.21 1.79 -3.89
C GLN A 567 30.40 2.79 -4.71
N SER A 568 30.63 2.95 -6.02
CA SER A 568 29.96 3.91 -6.92
C SER A 568 28.82 3.33 -7.74
#